data_AF-A0A1F9SDS1-F1
#
_entry.id   AF-A0A1F9SDS1-F1
#
_cell.length_a   1.000
_cell.length_b   1.000
_cell.length_c   1.000
_cell.angle_alpha   90.00
_cell.angle_beta   90.00
_cell.angle_gamma   90.00
#
_symmetry.space_group_name_H-M   'P 1'
#
loop_
_entity.id
_entity.type
_entity.pdbx_description
1 polymer ?
#
loop_
_entity_poly.entity_id
_entity_poly.type
_entity_poly.pdbx_seq_one_letter_code
_entity_poly.pdbx_strand_id
1 'polypeptide(L)'
;MKNIFLAVLFSAALCAPAAAQSKRVKSEESLFLDLQKTGLGSLSELEEKKKFLETIKLEKQKIQAKMLANVYENAFEYYRQGNYEDAKEMAAKILNIDPNNQDAQMLLEASNQLRGSLKPGMSEKLMIEDRFKMALSYYTEGRVVEAHTSMQEVVKLSPNNIKAKYWLARIKDDLKEYYFLKGSELYASRDLKESLDNFYNALLIKPRDALTIDWITRVENELRAQRANDKLKQALELYAQGKLRGAHDGLKQALEIQPGDAKASRLLAEVRAEIENGYLAAGKKLYGIRKYPEAIAEWDKAKPFAASMSYLNKLIARAREQMRAESDAKRRRAEESARRAREEEEARAREEEARRKAEAEAKRKGMTVEEVVKKPQGVSEENRLAAQQHYLEGLKYFQNSNYEKARDEWTIARQLDPSNADTAAGLKRIEQILAGGQ
;
A
#
# COMPACT_ATOMS: atom_id res chain seq x y z
N MET A 1 61.83 2.76 79.97
CA MET A 1 61.08 3.84 79.28
C MET A 1 60.36 3.17 78.10
N LYS A 2 59.11 2.68 78.25
CA LYS A 2 57.82 3.39 78.13
C LYS A 2 57.68 4.20 76.82
N ASN A 3 56.82 3.72 75.91
CA ASN A 3 55.77 4.44 75.17
C ASN A 3 55.11 3.44 74.19
N ILE A 4 53.96 2.82 74.52
CA ILE A 4 52.56 3.30 74.49
C ILE A 4 51.90 3.13 73.11
N PHE A 5 51.00 2.14 73.09
CA PHE A 5 49.78 1.93 72.31
C PHE A 5 49.22 3.12 71.51
N LEU A 6 48.77 2.84 70.29
CA LEU A 6 47.54 3.43 69.75
C LEU A 6 46.70 2.35 69.07
N ALA A 7 45.48 2.17 69.58
CA ALA A 7 44.43 1.33 69.03
C ALA A 7 43.36 2.23 68.38
N VAL A 8 42.92 1.89 67.17
CA VAL A 8 41.65 2.34 66.56
C VAL A 8 41.14 1.16 65.73
N LEU A 9 40.25 0.33 66.30
CA LEU A 9 38.79 0.37 66.19
C LEU A 9 38.23 0.15 64.77
N PHE A 10 37.83 -1.11 64.57
CA PHE A 10 36.68 -1.64 63.82
C PHE A 10 35.85 -0.63 63.01
N SER A 11 35.74 -0.89 61.71
CA SER A 11 34.59 -0.51 60.89
C SER A 11 34.22 -1.69 60.00
N ALA A 12 33.12 -2.35 60.35
CA ALA A 12 32.49 -3.39 59.56
C ALA A 12 31.86 -2.75 58.31
N ALA A 13 32.47 -2.98 57.15
CA ALA A 13 31.86 -2.68 55.87
C ALA A 13 30.97 -3.85 55.45
N LEU A 14 29.67 -3.58 55.42
CA LEU A 14 28.59 -4.45 54.95
C LEU A 14 28.90 -5.01 53.56
N CYS A 15 28.87 -6.34 53.46
CA CYS A 15 28.77 -7.05 52.18
C CYS A 15 27.45 -6.69 51.50
N ALA A 16 27.52 -5.98 50.38
CA ALA A 16 26.41 -5.93 49.42
C ALA A 16 26.37 -7.26 48.63
N PRO A 17 25.21 -7.90 48.44
CA PRO A 17 25.12 -9.02 47.52
C PRO A 17 25.26 -8.51 46.09
N ALA A 18 26.29 -8.97 45.38
CA ALA A 18 26.41 -8.78 43.95
C ALA A 18 25.22 -9.49 43.28
N ALA A 19 24.21 -8.70 42.91
CA ALA A 19 23.11 -9.17 42.09
C ALA A 19 23.69 -9.62 40.75
N ALA A 20 23.74 -10.93 40.54
CA ALA A 20 23.93 -11.53 39.23
C ALA A 20 22.82 -11.02 38.31
N GLN A 21 23.12 -9.99 37.51
CA GLN A 21 22.31 -9.63 36.35
C GLN A 21 22.42 -10.78 35.35
N SER A 22 21.54 -11.77 35.50
CA SER A 22 21.16 -12.61 34.38
C SER A 22 20.69 -11.67 33.26
N LYS A 23 21.41 -11.65 32.14
CA LYS A 23 20.89 -11.03 30.91
C LYS A 23 19.60 -11.78 30.59
N ARG A 24 18.45 -11.19 30.94
CA ARG A 24 17.14 -11.71 30.49
C ARG A 24 17.20 -11.78 28.97
N VAL A 25 17.12 -13.00 28.46
CA VAL A 25 16.86 -13.24 27.03
C VAL A 25 15.58 -12.50 26.72
N LYS A 26 15.66 -11.52 25.80
CA LYS A 26 14.51 -10.76 25.33
C LYS A 26 13.47 -11.76 24.81
N SER A 27 12.25 -11.73 25.34
CA SER A 27 11.16 -12.59 24.86
C SER A 27 10.82 -12.24 23.41
N GLU A 28 10.34 -13.21 22.64
CA GLU A 28 9.95 -13.05 21.23
C GLU A 28 9.02 -11.84 21.02
N GLU A 29 8.10 -11.61 21.96
CA GLU A 29 7.19 -10.46 21.97
C GLU A 29 7.90 -9.11 22.08
N SER A 30 9.00 -9.02 22.84
CA SER A 30 9.74 -7.76 23.01
C SER A 30 10.57 -7.37 21.77
N LEU A 31 11.03 -8.37 21.01
CA LEU A 31 11.73 -8.17 19.74
C LEU A 31 10.74 -7.77 18.62
N PHE A 32 9.53 -8.33 18.65
CA PHE A 32 8.45 -7.97 17.72
C PHE A 32 8.02 -6.50 17.86
N LEU A 33 7.97 -6.01 19.10
CA LEU A 33 7.59 -4.62 19.41
C LEU A 33 8.63 -3.58 18.99
N ASP A 34 9.93 -3.92 19.02
CA ASP A 34 11.01 -3.04 18.56
C ASP A 34 11.02 -2.92 17.02
N LEU A 35 10.69 -4.00 16.31
CA LEU A 35 10.63 -4.00 14.84
C LEU A 35 9.44 -3.21 14.28
N GLN A 36 8.29 -3.21 14.97
CA GLN A 36 7.13 -2.40 14.57
C GLN A 36 7.43 -0.88 14.61
N LYS A 37 8.39 -0.45 15.44
CA LYS A 37 8.87 0.95 15.51
C LYS A 37 9.84 1.34 14.40
N THR A 38 10.38 0.38 13.63
CA THR A 38 11.35 0.64 12.55
C THR A 38 10.74 0.98 11.19
N GLY A 39 9.42 1.19 11.11
CA GLY A 39 8.79 1.81 9.93
C GLY A 39 8.64 0.91 8.70
N LEU A 40 8.49 -0.41 8.87
CA LEU A 40 8.18 -1.36 7.79
C LEU A 40 6.69 -1.69 7.67
N GLY A 41 5.83 -0.67 7.71
CA GLY A 41 4.38 -0.85 7.53
C GLY A 41 3.99 -1.05 6.07
N SER A 42 4.16 -2.26 5.51
CA SER A 42 3.39 -2.80 4.35
C SER A 42 3.82 -4.19 3.84
N LEU A 43 4.58 -4.98 4.61
CA LEU A 43 4.94 -6.34 4.18
C LEU A 43 3.93 -7.35 4.72
N SER A 44 3.57 -8.34 3.91
CA SER A 44 2.63 -9.39 4.32
C SER A 44 3.25 -10.26 5.42
N GLU A 45 2.45 -10.69 6.39
CA GLU A 45 2.83 -11.55 7.51
C GLU A 45 3.63 -12.81 7.06
N LEU A 46 3.41 -13.26 5.82
CA LEU A 46 4.12 -14.38 5.19
C LEU A 46 5.57 -14.04 4.78
N GLU A 47 5.81 -12.85 4.23
CA GLU A 47 7.15 -12.40 3.81
C GLU A 47 8.03 -12.09 5.01
N GLU A 48 7.46 -11.53 6.07
CA GLU A 48 8.15 -11.29 7.35
C GLU A 48 8.54 -12.60 8.01
N LYS A 49 7.63 -13.58 8.07
CA LYS A 49 7.92 -14.94 8.56
C LYS A 49 9.04 -15.61 7.75
N LYS A 50 9.05 -15.47 6.42
CA LYS A 50 10.14 -16.00 5.57
C LYS A 50 11.49 -15.34 5.87
N LYS A 51 11.54 -14.01 5.93
CA LYS A 51 12.77 -13.26 6.26
C LYS A 51 13.27 -13.60 7.67
N PHE A 52 12.36 -13.79 8.63
CA PHE A 52 12.70 -14.19 9.99
C PHE A 52 13.29 -15.60 10.06
N LEU A 53 12.67 -16.58 9.40
CA LEU A 53 13.19 -17.94 9.31
C LEU A 53 14.55 -18.00 8.62
N GLU A 54 14.73 -17.19 7.57
CA GLU A 54 16.03 -17.05 6.89
C GLU A 54 17.08 -16.46 7.83
N THR A 55 16.73 -15.44 8.61
CA THR A 55 17.62 -14.81 9.60
C THR A 55 18.02 -15.81 10.69
N ILE A 56 17.07 -16.58 11.24
CA ILE A 56 17.36 -17.62 12.24
C ILE A 56 18.29 -18.68 11.65
N LYS A 57 18.01 -19.13 10.41
CA LYS A 57 18.85 -20.11 9.72
C LYS A 57 20.28 -19.58 9.57
N LEU A 58 20.43 -18.31 9.17
CA LEU A 58 21.72 -17.63 9.04
C LEU A 58 22.46 -17.53 10.38
N GLU A 59 21.78 -17.12 11.46
CA GLU A 59 22.38 -17.05 12.78
C GLU A 59 22.78 -18.43 13.31
N LYS A 60 21.95 -19.46 13.10
CA LYS A 60 22.30 -20.84 13.42
C LYS A 60 23.55 -21.29 12.67
N GLN A 61 23.63 -21.01 11.36
CA GLN A 61 24.81 -21.31 10.55
C GLN A 61 26.05 -20.55 11.04
N LYS A 62 25.93 -19.27 11.42
CA LYS A 62 27.04 -18.49 11.99
C LYS A 62 27.54 -19.07 13.31
N ILE A 63 26.63 -19.42 14.22
CA ILE A 63 26.97 -20.03 15.51
C ILE A 63 27.66 -21.37 15.29
N GLN A 64 27.11 -22.19 14.39
CA GLN A 64 27.71 -23.47 14.00
C GLN A 64 29.10 -23.29 13.38
N ALA A 65 29.26 -22.37 12.43
CA ALA A 65 30.56 -22.07 11.82
C ALA A 65 31.60 -21.61 12.86
N LYS A 66 31.19 -20.76 13.81
CA LYS A 66 32.08 -20.32 14.90
C LYS A 66 32.46 -21.47 15.84
N MET A 67 31.50 -22.34 16.17
CA MET A 67 31.77 -23.54 16.95
C MET A 67 32.77 -24.46 16.22
N LEU A 68 32.53 -24.75 14.95
CA LEU A 68 33.39 -25.60 14.12
C LEU A 68 34.79 -24.99 13.97
N ALA A 69 34.91 -23.67 13.83
CA ALA A 69 36.20 -22.98 13.78
C ALA A 69 37.00 -23.19 15.08
N ASN A 70 36.36 -23.10 16.24
CA ASN A 70 37.04 -23.38 17.52
C ASN A 70 37.48 -24.85 17.64
N VAL A 71 36.63 -25.79 17.20
CA VAL A 71 36.98 -27.23 17.20
C VAL A 71 38.13 -27.51 16.23
N TYR A 72 38.15 -26.83 15.08
CA TYR A 72 39.23 -26.91 14.10
C TYR A 72 40.55 -26.40 14.68
N GLU A 73 40.55 -25.26 15.38
CA GLU A 73 41.76 -24.71 16.00
C GLU A 73 42.35 -25.72 16.99
N ASN A 74 41.53 -26.34 17.83
CA ASN A 74 41.98 -27.38 18.76
C ASN A 74 42.54 -28.60 18.01
N ALA A 75 41.89 -29.05 16.94
CA ALA A 75 42.38 -30.14 16.10
C ALA A 75 43.75 -29.80 15.48
N PHE A 76 43.92 -28.55 15.06
CA PHE A 76 45.16 -28.06 14.48
C PHE A 76 46.28 -27.93 15.53
N GLU A 77 45.96 -27.58 16.77
CA GLU A 77 46.92 -27.61 17.87
C GLU A 77 47.45 -29.02 18.14
N TYR A 78 46.58 -30.03 18.17
CA TYR A 78 47.00 -31.44 18.29
C TYR A 78 47.93 -31.85 17.13
N TYR A 79 47.59 -31.44 15.91
CA TYR A 79 48.42 -31.67 14.74
C TYR A 79 49.81 -31.04 14.89
N ARG A 80 49.89 -29.77 15.34
CA ARG A 80 51.15 -29.06 15.56
C ARG A 80 52.00 -29.67 16.68
N GLN A 81 51.38 -30.33 17.64
CA GLN A 81 52.06 -31.05 18.72
C GLN A 81 52.57 -32.44 18.27
N GLY A 82 52.20 -32.88 17.05
CA GLY A 82 52.52 -34.22 16.55
C GLY A 82 51.55 -35.31 17.00
N ASN A 83 50.48 -34.95 17.72
CA ASN A 83 49.42 -35.86 18.16
C ASN A 83 48.42 -36.07 17.02
N TYR A 84 48.86 -36.77 15.97
CA TYR A 84 48.07 -36.93 14.75
C TYR A 84 46.80 -37.78 14.94
N GLU A 85 46.75 -38.69 15.92
CA GLU A 85 45.55 -39.49 16.17
C GLU A 85 44.41 -38.62 16.76
N ASP A 86 44.72 -37.77 17.73
CA ASP A 86 43.76 -36.83 18.32
C ASP A 86 43.30 -35.79 17.30
N ALA A 87 44.24 -35.26 16.49
CA ALA A 87 43.94 -34.33 15.41
C ALA A 87 42.97 -34.95 14.38
N LYS A 88 43.22 -36.21 14.02
CA LYS A 88 42.36 -37.00 13.12
C LYS A 88 40.96 -37.19 13.70
N GLU A 89 40.85 -37.59 14.97
CA GLU A 89 39.55 -37.81 15.62
C GLU A 89 38.72 -36.50 15.65
N MET A 90 39.35 -35.38 16.00
CA MET A 90 38.68 -34.08 16.02
C MET A 90 38.29 -33.60 14.61
N ALA A 91 39.15 -33.78 13.62
CA ALA A 91 38.82 -33.48 12.22
C ALA A 91 37.62 -34.32 11.73
N ALA A 92 37.56 -35.61 12.07
CA ALA A 92 36.42 -36.47 11.75
C ALA A 92 35.12 -36.00 12.43
N LYS A 93 35.19 -35.49 13.67
CA LYS A 93 34.02 -34.90 14.34
C LYS A 93 33.50 -33.66 13.62
N ILE A 94 34.38 -32.81 13.10
CA ILE A 94 33.98 -31.64 12.29
C ILE A 94 33.28 -32.11 11.03
N LEU A 95 33.83 -33.09 10.32
CA LEU A 95 33.25 -33.63 9.08
C LEU A 95 31.91 -34.36 9.29
N ASN A 96 31.68 -34.94 10.47
CA ASN A 96 30.37 -35.49 10.81
C ASN A 96 29.28 -34.42 10.94
N ILE A 97 29.65 -33.20 11.33
CA ILE A 97 28.73 -32.06 11.49
C ILE A 97 28.59 -31.28 10.17
N ASP A 98 29.70 -31.07 9.49
CA ASP A 98 29.79 -30.42 8.19
C ASP A 98 30.68 -31.24 7.24
N PRO A 99 30.09 -32.16 6.46
CA PRO A 99 30.82 -33.01 5.52
C PRO A 99 31.57 -32.23 4.43
N ASN A 100 31.20 -30.97 4.20
CA ASN A 100 31.80 -30.14 3.15
C ASN A 100 32.92 -29.23 3.69
N ASN A 101 33.33 -29.41 4.95
CA ASN A 101 34.38 -28.60 5.55
C ASN A 101 35.77 -28.99 4.99
N GLN A 102 36.24 -28.21 4.01
CA GLN A 102 37.53 -28.45 3.35
C GLN A 102 38.73 -28.39 4.29
N ASP A 103 38.70 -27.53 5.32
CA ASP A 103 39.79 -27.38 6.27
C ASP A 103 39.95 -28.64 7.14
N ALA A 104 38.83 -29.15 7.64
CA ALA A 104 38.82 -30.40 8.39
C ALA A 104 39.20 -31.61 7.54
N GLN A 105 38.77 -31.66 6.26
CA GLN A 105 39.18 -32.72 5.33
C GLN A 105 40.70 -32.71 5.09
N MET A 106 41.27 -31.53 4.82
CA MET A 106 42.72 -31.35 4.65
C MET A 106 43.48 -31.80 5.91
N LEU A 107 43.03 -31.40 7.10
CA LEU A 107 43.67 -31.76 8.36
C LEU A 107 43.57 -33.27 8.65
N LEU A 108 42.44 -33.89 8.33
CA LEU A 108 42.24 -35.33 8.45
C LEU A 108 43.22 -36.11 7.55
N GLU A 109 43.35 -35.70 6.29
CA GLU A 109 44.26 -36.32 5.33
C GLU A 109 45.73 -36.19 5.76
N ALA A 110 46.14 -34.97 6.15
CA ALA A 110 47.49 -34.71 6.64
C ALA A 110 47.80 -35.54 7.90
N SER A 111 46.86 -35.62 8.85
CA SER A 111 47.03 -36.41 10.07
C SER A 111 47.13 -37.91 9.78
N ASN A 112 46.33 -38.42 8.84
CA ASN A 112 46.41 -39.83 8.43
C ASN A 112 47.75 -40.17 7.77
N GLN A 113 48.32 -39.27 6.97
CA GLN A 113 49.60 -39.46 6.29
C GLN A 113 50.79 -39.46 7.27
N LEU A 114 50.69 -38.72 8.36
CA LEU A 114 51.77 -38.59 9.35
C LEU A 114 51.66 -39.55 10.54
N ARG A 115 50.52 -40.24 10.67
CA ARG A 115 50.26 -41.20 11.75
C ARG A 115 51.28 -42.33 11.78
N GLY A 116 51.83 -42.61 12.96
CA GLY A 116 52.82 -43.68 13.15
C GLY A 116 54.22 -43.34 12.65
N SER A 117 54.46 -42.10 12.24
CA SER A 117 55.80 -41.63 11.86
C SER A 117 56.76 -41.67 13.05
N LEU A 118 57.90 -42.35 12.87
CA LEU A 118 58.99 -42.41 13.86
C LEU A 118 59.68 -41.04 14.09
N LYS A 119 59.55 -40.11 13.12
CA LYS A 119 60.10 -38.75 13.19
C LYS A 119 59.04 -37.74 12.71
N PRO A 120 58.03 -37.40 13.54
CA PRO A 120 56.90 -36.53 13.18
C PRO A 120 57.29 -35.27 12.42
N GLY A 121 58.19 -34.44 12.98
CA GLY A 121 58.58 -33.17 12.36
C GLY A 121 59.35 -33.29 11.04
N MET A 122 60.09 -34.39 10.81
CA MET A 122 60.77 -34.63 9.53
C MET A 122 59.77 -35.06 8.45
N SER A 123 58.88 -35.99 8.79
CA SER A 123 57.85 -36.48 7.88
C SER A 123 56.86 -35.39 7.51
N GLU A 124 56.50 -34.54 8.46
CA GLU A 124 55.68 -33.35 8.20
C GLU A 124 56.37 -32.42 7.21
N LYS A 125 57.64 -32.07 7.46
CA LYS A 125 58.40 -31.19 6.56
C LYS A 125 58.49 -31.75 5.14
N LEU A 126 58.71 -33.06 5.00
CA LEU A 126 58.77 -33.73 3.70
C LEU A 126 57.40 -33.70 3.00
N MET A 127 56.32 -34.03 3.72
CA MET A 127 54.96 -33.95 3.19
C MET A 127 54.61 -32.55 2.69
N ILE A 128 54.93 -31.52 3.47
CA ILE A 128 54.69 -30.11 3.10
C ILE A 128 55.49 -29.71 1.87
N GLU A 129 56.76 -30.15 1.77
CA GLU A 129 57.61 -29.90 0.61
C GLU A 129 57.07 -30.59 -0.66
N ASP A 130 56.58 -31.82 -0.54
CA ASP A 130 55.99 -32.56 -1.67
C ASP A 130 54.68 -31.92 -2.14
N ARG A 131 53.79 -31.54 -1.21
CA ARG A 131 52.56 -30.77 -1.54
C ARG A 131 52.90 -29.42 -2.18
N PHE A 132 53.93 -28.74 -1.70
CA PHE A 132 54.42 -27.49 -2.29
C PHE A 132 54.90 -27.69 -3.74
N LYS A 133 55.69 -28.73 -4.01
CA LYS A 133 56.14 -29.06 -5.38
C LYS A 133 54.98 -29.42 -6.30
N MET A 134 54.01 -30.20 -5.82
CA MET A 134 52.80 -30.50 -6.60
C MET A 134 52.02 -29.25 -6.97
N ALA A 135 51.82 -28.33 -6.03
CA ALA A 135 51.15 -27.06 -6.30
C ALA A 135 51.89 -26.23 -7.35
N LEU A 136 53.23 -26.24 -7.35
CA LEU A 136 54.03 -25.61 -8.40
C LEU A 136 53.92 -26.33 -9.75
N SER A 137 53.81 -27.67 -9.77
CA SER A 137 53.55 -28.42 -11.01
C SER A 137 52.25 -27.96 -11.67
N TYR A 138 51.15 -27.92 -10.90
CA TYR A 138 49.87 -27.40 -11.40
C TYR A 138 49.98 -25.97 -11.93
N TYR A 139 50.74 -25.12 -11.25
CA TYR A 139 50.97 -23.76 -11.71
C TYR A 139 51.73 -23.73 -13.03
N THR A 140 52.79 -24.54 -13.19
CA THR A 140 53.55 -24.63 -14.44
C THR A 140 52.74 -25.24 -15.60
N GLU A 141 51.79 -26.10 -15.30
CA GLU A 141 50.83 -26.67 -16.27
C GLU A 141 49.72 -25.67 -16.68
N GLY A 142 49.66 -24.48 -16.06
CA GLY A 142 48.60 -23.49 -16.29
C GLY A 142 47.28 -23.80 -15.58
N ARG A 143 47.26 -24.82 -14.71
CA ARG A 143 46.10 -25.23 -13.90
C ARG A 143 46.00 -24.36 -12.64
N VAL A 144 45.73 -23.07 -12.85
CA VAL A 144 45.84 -22.04 -11.81
C VAL A 144 44.85 -22.26 -10.65
N VAL A 145 43.66 -22.80 -10.92
CA VAL A 145 42.65 -23.09 -9.88
C VAL A 145 43.15 -24.18 -8.94
N GLU A 146 43.63 -25.30 -9.48
CA GLU A 146 44.18 -26.39 -8.69
C GLU A 146 45.47 -25.98 -7.98
N ALA A 147 46.33 -25.21 -8.65
CA ALA A 147 47.52 -24.64 -8.05
C ALA A 147 47.19 -23.76 -6.83
N HIS A 148 46.16 -22.92 -6.92
CA HIS A 148 45.72 -22.09 -5.80
C HIS A 148 45.24 -22.94 -4.62
N THR A 149 44.38 -23.93 -4.88
CA THR A 149 43.85 -24.82 -3.84
C THR A 149 44.97 -25.56 -3.13
N SER A 150 45.86 -26.24 -3.87
CA SER A 150 46.98 -26.98 -3.28
C SER A 150 47.98 -26.07 -2.56
N MET A 151 48.29 -24.88 -3.10
CA MET A 151 49.17 -23.93 -2.42
C MET A 151 48.53 -23.35 -1.15
N GLN A 152 47.21 -23.15 -1.16
CA GLN A 152 46.48 -22.68 0.01
C GLN A 152 46.52 -23.71 1.14
N GLU A 153 46.42 -25.01 0.83
CA GLU A 153 46.61 -26.09 1.81
C GLU A 153 48.00 -26.02 2.46
N VAL A 154 49.05 -25.85 1.65
CA VAL A 154 50.43 -25.75 2.14
C VAL A 154 50.58 -24.58 3.12
N VAL A 155 49.99 -23.42 2.80
CA VAL A 155 50.04 -22.24 3.68
C VAL A 155 49.22 -22.45 4.96
N LYS A 156 48.09 -23.17 4.90
CA LYS A 156 47.27 -23.48 6.09
C LYS A 156 47.98 -24.47 7.01
N LEU A 157 48.56 -25.54 6.47
CA LEU A 157 49.29 -26.54 7.24
C LEU A 157 50.63 -26.02 7.76
N SER A 158 51.30 -25.14 7.00
CA SER A 158 52.55 -24.50 7.41
C SER A 158 52.48 -22.96 7.31
N PRO A 159 51.83 -22.27 8.27
CA PRO A 159 51.66 -20.82 8.24
C PRO A 159 52.98 -20.05 8.25
N ASN A 160 54.08 -20.64 8.70
CA ASN A 160 55.39 -20.01 8.74
C ASN A 160 56.21 -20.20 7.44
N ASN A 161 55.69 -20.92 6.45
CA ASN A 161 56.37 -21.13 5.17
C ASN A 161 56.29 -19.87 4.30
N ILE A 162 57.35 -19.05 4.35
CA ILE A 162 57.48 -17.80 3.60
C ILE A 162 57.41 -18.05 2.08
N LYS A 163 58.00 -19.15 1.58
CA LYS A 163 57.98 -19.50 0.16
C LYS A 163 56.56 -19.80 -0.31
N ALA A 164 55.80 -20.60 0.45
CA ALA A 164 54.41 -20.91 0.15
C ALA A 164 53.53 -19.65 0.15
N LYS A 165 53.71 -18.75 1.11
CA LYS A 165 53.00 -17.45 1.13
C LYS A 165 53.32 -16.59 -0.10
N TYR A 166 54.58 -16.52 -0.50
CA TYR A 166 55.00 -15.78 -1.71
C TYR A 166 54.32 -16.35 -2.97
N TRP A 167 54.41 -17.66 -3.16
CA TRP A 167 53.80 -18.30 -4.33
C TRP A 167 52.27 -18.24 -4.30
N LEU A 168 51.64 -18.37 -3.13
CA LEU A 168 50.18 -18.21 -3.00
C LEU A 168 49.74 -16.80 -3.42
N ALA A 169 50.47 -15.76 -3.03
CA ALA A 169 50.16 -14.38 -3.44
C ALA A 169 50.24 -14.22 -4.96
N ARG A 170 51.29 -14.75 -5.59
CA ARG A 170 51.45 -14.75 -7.05
C ARG A 170 50.34 -15.54 -7.76
N ILE A 171 50.05 -16.76 -7.30
CA ILE A 171 48.98 -17.60 -7.86
C ILE A 171 47.62 -16.90 -7.72
N LYS A 172 47.36 -16.17 -6.63
CA LYS A 172 46.14 -15.37 -6.47
C LYS A 172 46.04 -14.26 -7.53
N ASP A 173 47.14 -13.59 -7.85
CA ASP A 173 47.15 -12.57 -8.91
C ASP A 173 46.76 -13.18 -10.26
N ASP A 174 47.33 -14.33 -10.60
CA ASP A 174 47.03 -15.04 -11.84
C ASP A 174 45.63 -15.67 -11.84
N LEU A 175 45.15 -16.13 -10.69
CA LEU A 175 43.80 -16.69 -10.54
C LEU A 175 42.74 -15.60 -10.74
N LYS A 176 42.97 -14.39 -10.22
CA LYS A 176 42.12 -13.22 -10.49
C LYS A 176 42.07 -12.97 -11.98
N GLU A 177 43.22 -12.96 -12.64
CA GLU A 177 43.30 -12.72 -14.09
C GLU A 177 42.59 -13.81 -14.90
N TYR A 178 42.76 -15.08 -14.52
CA TYR A 178 42.07 -16.21 -15.13
C TYR A 178 40.54 -16.03 -15.09
N TYR A 179 39.98 -15.70 -13.92
CA TYR A 179 38.54 -15.47 -13.79
C TYR A 179 38.08 -14.21 -14.55
N PHE A 180 38.88 -13.16 -14.56
CA PHE A 180 38.57 -11.94 -15.29
C PHE A 180 38.53 -12.18 -16.81
N LEU A 181 39.51 -12.91 -17.37
CA LEU A 181 39.55 -13.27 -18.78
C LEU A 181 38.38 -14.18 -19.16
N LYS A 182 38.12 -15.22 -18.36
CA LYS A 182 36.98 -16.12 -18.57
C LYS A 182 35.64 -15.36 -18.52
N GLY A 183 35.50 -14.42 -17.57
CA GLY A 183 34.33 -13.54 -17.51
C GLY A 183 34.19 -12.67 -18.76
N SER A 184 35.30 -12.18 -19.30
CA SER A 184 35.34 -11.37 -20.53
C SER A 184 35.01 -12.18 -21.78
N GLU A 185 35.46 -13.44 -21.87
CA GLU A 185 35.10 -14.37 -22.96
C GLU A 185 33.61 -14.71 -22.93
N LEU A 186 33.06 -15.00 -21.75
CA LEU A 186 31.62 -15.23 -21.56
C LEU A 186 30.80 -13.98 -21.86
N TYR A 187 31.32 -12.80 -21.54
CA TYR A 187 30.70 -11.54 -21.93
C TYR A 187 30.64 -11.42 -23.46
N ALA A 188 31.74 -11.75 -24.16
CA ALA A 188 31.81 -11.73 -25.61
C ALA A 188 30.85 -12.75 -26.26
N SER A 189 30.62 -13.90 -25.62
CA SER A 189 29.63 -14.88 -26.05
C SER A 189 28.17 -14.53 -25.69
N ARG A 190 27.94 -13.35 -25.09
CA ARG A 190 26.63 -12.86 -24.59
C ARG A 190 26.07 -13.63 -23.39
N ASP A 191 26.89 -14.44 -22.74
CA ASP A 191 26.50 -15.14 -21.54
C ASP A 191 26.73 -14.28 -20.29
N LEU A 192 25.81 -13.32 -20.09
CA LEU A 192 25.99 -12.26 -19.09
C LEU A 192 25.97 -12.75 -17.63
N LYS A 193 25.24 -13.82 -17.32
CA LYS A 193 25.13 -14.32 -15.94
C LYS A 193 26.42 -15.04 -15.55
N GLU A 194 26.86 -15.97 -16.37
CA GLU A 194 28.10 -16.74 -16.16
C GLU A 194 29.33 -15.82 -16.24
N SER A 195 29.28 -14.80 -17.09
CA SER A 195 30.27 -13.72 -17.11
C SER A 195 30.36 -13.00 -15.75
N LEU A 196 29.21 -12.60 -15.21
CA LEU A 196 29.12 -11.90 -13.93
C LEU A 196 29.64 -12.76 -12.77
N ASP A 197 29.33 -14.06 -12.74
CA ASP A 197 29.84 -15.00 -11.74
C ASP A 197 31.38 -15.06 -11.74
N ASN A 198 31.99 -15.10 -12.93
CA ASN A 198 33.45 -15.11 -13.04
C ASN A 198 34.06 -13.76 -12.64
N PHE A 199 33.44 -12.62 -12.96
CA PHE A 199 33.91 -11.34 -12.44
C PHE A 199 33.80 -11.22 -10.92
N TYR A 200 32.74 -11.77 -10.30
CA TYR A 200 32.65 -11.85 -8.85
C TYR A 200 33.73 -12.76 -8.25
N ASN A 201 34.06 -13.89 -8.88
CA ASN A 201 35.18 -14.73 -8.45
C ASN A 201 36.51 -13.96 -8.49
N ALA A 202 36.75 -13.16 -9.53
CA ALA A 202 37.91 -12.27 -9.60
C ALA A 202 37.90 -11.21 -8.47
N LEU A 203 36.74 -10.61 -8.18
CA LEU A 203 36.59 -9.64 -7.10
C LEU A 203 36.79 -10.25 -5.71
N LEU A 204 36.35 -11.49 -5.48
CA LEU A 204 36.59 -12.19 -4.21
C LEU A 204 38.08 -12.38 -3.92
N ILE A 205 38.90 -12.55 -4.96
CA ILE A 205 40.36 -12.68 -4.83
C ILE A 205 40.99 -11.31 -4.56
N LYS A 206 40.54 -10.25 -5.25
CA LYS A 206 40.97 -8.86 -5.02
C LYS A 206 39.77 -7.93 -4.80
N PRO A 207 39.29 -7.75 -3.55
CA PRO A 207 38.05 -7.03 -3.22
C PRO A 207 38.00 -5.52 -3.53
N ARG A 208 39.02 -4.95 -4.19
CA ARG A 208 39.14 -3.53 -4.50
C ARG A 208 39.69 -3.27 -5.91
N ASP A 209 39.61 -4.27 -6.79
CA ASP A 209 40.06 -4.11 -8.17
C ASP A 209 39.06 -3.25 -8.96
N ALA A 210 39.46 -2.00 -9.25
CA ALA A 210 38.58 -1.02 -9.90
C ALA A 210 38.11 -1.48 -11.28
N LEU A 211 38.98 -2.17 -12.03
CA LEU A 211 38.65 -2.69 -13.35
C LEU A 211 37.56 -3.77 -13.27
N THR A 212 37.71 -4.75 -12.38
CA THR A 212 36.71 -5.79 -12.16
C THR A 212 35.37 -5.19 -11.71
N ILE A 213 35.40 -4.17 -10.84
CA ILE A 213 34.18 -3.47 -10.38
C ILE A 213 33.46 -2.76 -11.55
N ASP A 214 34.21 -2.09 -12.45
CA ASP A 214 33.62 -1.46 -13.64
C ASP A 214 32.93 -2.49 -14.55
N TRP A 215 33.59 -3.62 -14.79
CA TRP A 215 33.02 -4.71 -15.59
C TRP A 215 31.79 -5.33 -14.95
N ILE A 216 31.80 -5.60 -13.64
CA ILE A 216 30.61 -6.05 -12.89
C ILE A 216 29.47 -5.06 -13.06
N THR A 217 29.74 -3.77 -12.84
CA THR A 217 28.73 -2.71 -12.95
C THR A 217 28.14 -2.64 -14.36
N ARG A 218 28.98 -2.77 -15.40
CA ARG A 218 28.55 -2.80 -16.80
C ARG A 218 27.62 -3.99 -17.06
N VAL A 219 28.05 -5.20 -16.70
CA VAL A 219 27.29 -6.43 -16.94
C VAL A 219 25.98 -6.43 -16.16
N GLU A 220 25.98 -5.97 -14.90
CA GLU A 220 24.77 -5.82 -14.10
C GLU A 220 23.78 -4.84 -14.71
N ASN A 221 24.26 -3.69 -15.20
CA ASN A 221 23.41 -2.71 -15.87
C ASN A 221 22.81 -3.27 -17.16
N GLU A 222 23.58 -4.03 -17.94
CA GLU A 222 23.09 -4.71 -19.15
C GLU A 222 22.03 -5.78 -18.80
N LEU A 223 22.28 -6.59 -17.76
CA LEU A 223 21.33 -7.60 -17.30
C LEU A 223 20.05 -6.98 -16.74
N ARG A 224 20.16 -5.86 -16.01
CA ARG A 224 19.02 -5.06 -15.54
C ARG A 224 18.21 -4.53 -16.71
N ALA A 225 18.87 -3.99 -17.73
CA ALA A 225 18.23 -3.51 -18.95
C ALA A 225 17.54 -4.63 -19.73
N GLN A 226 18.16 -5.82 -19.84
CA GLN A 226 17.51 -6.99 -20.45
C GLN A 226 16.23 -7.38 -19.70
N ARG A 227 16.28 -7.49 -18.37
CA ARG A 227 15.10 -7.79 -17.55
C ARG A 227 14.00 -6.73 -17.69
N ALA A 228 14.37 -5.45 -17.73
CA ALA A 228 13.42 -4.36 -17.96
C ALA A 228 12.78 -4.46 -19.36
N ASN A 229 13.59 -4.73 -20.39
CA ASN A 229 13.13 -4.91 -21.76
C ASN A 229 12.20 -6.13 -21.91
N ASP A 230 12.48 -7.24 -21.25
CA ASP A 230 11.61 -8.42 -21.25
C ASP A 230 10.25 -8.10 -20.63
N LYS A 231 10.23 -7.37 -19.51
CA LYS A 231 8.99 -6.88 -18.88
C LYS A 231 8.24 -5.90 -19.76
N LEU A 232 8.96 -4.98 -20.41
CA LEU A 232 8.38 -4.05 -21.38
C LEU A 232 7.74 -4.81 -22.55
N LYS A 233 8.41 -5.83 -23.08
CA LYS A 233 7.87 -6.68 -24.17
C LYS A 233 6.60 -7.41 -23.74
N GLN A 234 6.59 -8.03 -22.56
CA GLN A 234 5.39 -8.66 -22.01
C GLN A 234 4.24 -7.66 -21.85
N ALA A 235 4.54 -6.44 -21.39
CA ALA A 235 3.54 -5.39 -21.25
C ALA A 235 2.98 -4.93 -22.61
N LEU A 236 3.85 -4.82 -23.63
CA LEU A 236 3.47 -4.51 -25.01
C LEU A 236 2.58 -5.59 -25.63
N GLU A 237 2.86 -6.87 -25.37
CA GLU A 237 2.01 -7.99 -25.82
C GLU A 237 0.62 -7.93 -25.16
N LEU A 238 0.55 -7.62 -23.86
CA LEU A 238 -0.72 -7.41 -23.17
C LEU A 238 -1.47 -6.19 -23.70
N TYR A 239 -0.75 -5.13 -24.06
CA TYR A 239 -1.31 -3.94 -24.67
C TYR A 239 -1.92 -4.26 -26.04
N ALA A 240 -1.19 -4.99 -26.89
CA ALA A 240 -1.67 -5.45 -28.20
C ALA A 240 -2.92 -6.35 -28.10
N GLN A 241 -3.06 -7.11 -27.01
CA GLN A 241 -4.26 -7.91 -26.71
C GLN A 241 -5.44 -7.09 -26.14
N GLY A 242 -5.29 -5.77 -25.97
CA GLY A 242 -6.29 -4.90 -25.34
C GLY A 242 -6.40 -5.06 -23.81
N LYS A 243 -5.50 -5.81 -23.17
CA LYS A 243 -5.49 -6.04 -21.73
C LYS A 243 -4.79 -4.89 -21.00
N LEU A 244 -5.42 -3.72 -21.01
CA LEU A 244 -4.82 -2.46 -20.56
C LEU A 244 -4.30 -2.49 -19.10
N ARG A 245 -5.03 -3.12 -18.17
CA ARG A 245 -4.58 -3.25 -16.76
C ARG A 245 -3.29 -4.07 -16.64
N GLY A 246 -3.21 -5.20 -17.34
CA GLY A 246 -2.00 -6.03 -17.34
C GLY A 246 -0.81 -5.32 -17.97
N ALA A 247 -1.05 -4.56 -19.06
CA ALA A 247 -0.03 -3.71 -19.66
C ALA A 247 0.46 -2.62 -18.68
N HIS A 248 -0.46 -1.97 -17.96
CA HIS A 248 -0.12 -0.97 -16.94
C HIS A 248 0.79 -1.51 -15.85
N ASP A 249 0.45 -2.67 -15.29
CA ASP A 249 1.24 -3.29 -14.23
C ASP A 249 2.60 -3.77 -14.75
N GLY A 250 2.66 -4.34 -15.97
CA GLY A 250 3.91 -4.74 -16.60
C GLY A 250 4.85 -3.56 -16.87
N LEU A 251 4.32 -2.42 -17.31
CA LEU A 251 5.09 -1.19 -17.52
C LEU A 251 5.61 -0.59 -16.22
N LYS A 252 4.83 -0.66 -15.14
CA LYS A 252 5.32 -0.28 -13.81
C LYS A 252 6.49 -1.16 -13.37
N GLN A 253 6.38 -2.47 -13.50
CA GLN A 253 7.47 -3.39 -13.17
C GLN A 253 8.73 -3.09 -13.98
N ALA A 254 8.60 -2.78 -15.28
CA ALA A 254 9.74 -2.39 -16.10
C ALA A 254 10.42 -1.11 -15.58
N LEU A 255 9.64 -0.12 -15.16
CA LEU A 255 10.15 1.13 -14.58
C LEU A 255 10.70 0.99 -13.15
N GLU A 256 10.21 0.03 -12.37
CA GLU A 256 10.80 -0.33 -11.07
C GLU A 256 12.21 -0.93 -11.26
N ILE A 257 12.40 -1.73 -12.33
CA ILE A 257 13.70 -2.29 -12.68
C ILE A 257 14.63 -1.21 -13.23
N GLN A 258 14.14 -0.34 -14.11
CA GLN A 258 14.92 0.74 -14.72
C GLN A 258 14.22 2.11 -14.56
N PRO A 259 14.41 2.78 -13.41
CA PRO A 259 13.85 4.11 -13.14
C PRO A 259 14.53 5.16 -14.02
N GLY A 260 13.96 5.44 -15.19
CA GLY A 260 14.53 6.36 -16.17
C GLY A 260 14.33 5.95 -17.63
N ASP A 261 13.74 4.78 -17.90
CA ASP A 261 13.34 4.42 -19.26
C ASP A 261 12.24 5.37 -19.76
N ALA A 262 12.63 6.32 -20.61
CA ALA A 262 11.74 7.30 -21.21
C ALA A 262 10.65 6.65 -22.09
N LYS A 263 10.94 5.52 -22.75
CA LYS A 263 9.97 4.83 -23.60
C LYS A 263 8.90 4.17 -22.74
N ALA A 264 9.29 3.40 -21.72
CA ALA A 264 8.36 2.77 -20.79
C ALA A 264 7.53 3.81 -20.03
N SER A 265 8.14 4.94 -19.65
CA SER A 265 7.45 6.05 -18.97
C SER A 265 6.36 6.70 -19.84
N ARG A 266 6.67 7.00 -21.11
CA ARG A 266 5.69 7.55 -22.06
C ARG A 266 4.54 6.58 -22.31
N LEU A 267 4.86 5.32 -22.58
CA LEU A 267 3.85 4.29 -22.83
C LEU A 267 2.96 4.05 -21.60
N LEU A 268 3.53 4.10 -20.39
CA LEU A 268 2.75 4.02 -19.16
C LEU A 268 1.75 5.18 -19.04
N ALA A 269 2.14 6.39 -19.43
CA ALA A 269 1.25 7.55 -19.43
C ALA A 269 0.11 7.41 -20.46
N GLU A 270 0.41 6.90 -21.66
CA GLU A 270 -0.58 6.61 -22.69
C GLU A 270 -1.59 5.55 -22.24
N VAL A 271 -1.11 4.42 -21.73
CA VAL A 271 -1.95 3.33 -21.21
C VAL A 271 -2.80 3.83 -20.04
N ARG A 272 -2.24 4.65 -19.15
CA ARG A 272 -3.01 5.29 -18.05
C ARG A 272 -4.15 6.14 -18.58
N ALA A 273 -3.88 6.99 -19.55
CA ALA A 273 -4.88 7.87 -20.15
C ALA A 273 -5.99 7.07 -20.86
N GLU A 274 -5.63 5.98 -21.54
CA GLU A 274 -6.60 5.10 -22.20
C GLU A 274 -7.51 4.40 -21.18
N ILE A 275 -6.94 3.89 -20.08
CA ILE A 275 -7.69 3.29 -18.98
C ILE A 275 -8.62 4.32 -18.33
N GLU A 276 -8.10 5.52 -18.02
CA GLU A 276 -8.88 6.62 -17.43
C GLU A 276 -10.06 7.00 -18.35
N ASN A 277 -9.80 7.19 -19.64
CA ASN A 277 -10.82 7.54 -20.63
C ASN A 277 -11.91 6.47 -20.74
N GLY A 278 -11.56 5.18 -20.66
CA GLY A 278 -12.53 4.08 -20.63
C GLY A 278 -13.51 4.18 -19.46
N TYR A 279 -13.00 4.38 -18.24
CA TYR A 279 -13.84 4.57 -17.05
C TYR A 279 -14.64 5.87 -17.08
N LEU A 280 -14.04 6.96 -17.56
CA LEU A 280 -14.73 8.24 -17.71
C LEU A 280 -15.91 8.11 -18.67
N ALA A 281 -15.73 7.45 -19.81
CA ALA A 281 -16.79 7.20 -20.79
C ALA A 281 -17.90 6.32 -20.22
N ALA A 282 -17.54 5.22 -19.54
CA ALA A 282 -18.51 4.34 -18.88
C ALA A 282 -19.33 5.08 -17.82
N GLY A 283 -18.67 5.85 -16.94
CA GLY A 283 -19.33 6.65 -15.92
C GLY A 283 -20.20 7.76 -16.51
N LYS A 284 -19.78 8.43 -17.59
CA LYS A 284 -20.61 9.41 -18.31
C LYS A 284 -21.87 8.79 -18.90
N LYS A 285 -21.78 7.58 -19.46
CA LYS A 285 -22.94 6.84 -19.98
C LYS A 285 -23.93 6.50 -18.87
N LEU A 286 -23.45 5.99 -17.74
CA LEU A 286 -24.29 5.67 -16.57
C LEU A 286 -24.94 6.92 -15.96
N TYR A 287 -24.18 8.00 -15.88
CA TYR A 287 -24.67 9.31 -15.43
C TYR A 287 -25.80 9.83 -16.34
N GLY A 288 -25.67 9.67 -17.67
CA GLY A 288 -26.73 10.02 -18.62
C GLY A 288 -28.03 9.22 -18.44
N ILE A 289 -27.92 7.97 -17.96
CA ILE A 289 -29.07 7.10 -17.64
C ILE A 289 -29.56 7.32 -16.19
N ARG A 290 -29.06 8.36 -15.49
CA ARG A 290 -29.38 8.70 -14.08
C ARG A 290 -28.99 7.62 -13.07
N LYS A 291 -28.11 6.69 -13.44
CA LYS A 291 -27.51 5.69 -12.55
C LYS A 291 -26.29 6.28 -11.84
N TYR A 292 -26.55 7.23 -10.94
CA TYR A 292 -25.50 8.01 -10.27
C TYR A 292 -24.55 7.17 -9.41
N PRO A 293 -25.01 6.19 -8.60
CA PRO A 293 -24.11 5.36 -7.80
C PRO A 293 -23.12 4.55 -8.66
N GLU A 294 -23.61 3.94 -9.74
CA GLU A 294 -22.78 3.17 -10.66
C GLU A 294 -21.82 4.06 -11.44
N ALA A 295 -22.26 5.27 -11.83
CA ALA A 295 -21.38 6.26 -12.47
C ALA A 295 -20.22 6.68 -11.56
N ILE A 296 -20.50 6.93 -10.27
CA ILE A 296 -19.49 7.26 -9.26
C ILE A 296 -18.51 6.08 -9.08
N ALA A 297 -19.01 4.85 -9.03
CA ALA A 297 -18.18 3.66 -8.89
C ALA A 297 -17.20 3.48 -10.06
N GLU A 298 -17.64 3.74 -11.31
CA GLU A 298 -16.74 3.71 -12.47
C GLU A 298 -15.69 4.83 -12.41
N TRP A 299 -16.07 6.05 -12.03
CA TRP A 299 -15.11 7.14 -11.83
C TRP A 299 -14.14 6.87 -10.69
N ASP A 300 -14.56 6.20 -9.61
CA ASP A 300 -13.68 5.79 -8.53
C ASP A 300 -12.61 4.79 -9.00
N LYS A 301 -12.95 3.88 -9.92
CA LYS A 301 -11.98 2.96 -10.55
C LYS A 301 -10.94 3.69 -11.41
N ALA A 302 -11.25 4.89 -11.90
CA ALA A 302 -10.31 5.70 -12.68
C ALA A 302 -9.22 6.37 -11.83
N LYS A 303 -9.45 6.54 -10.51
CA LYS A 303 -8.56 7.28 -9.60
C LYS A 303 -7.07 6.85 -9.66
N PRO A 304 -6.70 5.55 -9.67
CA PRO A 304 -5.30 5.13 -9.71
C PRO A 304 -4.56 5.49 -11.01
N PHE A 305 -5.32 5.84 -12.04
CA PHE A 305 -4.85 6.12 -13.40
C PHE A 305 -5.00 7.60 -13.77
N ALA A 306 -5.64 8.41 -12.92
CA ALA A 306 -6.07 9.75 -13.26
C ALA A 306 -4.90 10.73 -13.49
N ALA A 307 -4.90 11.39 -14.65
CA ALA A 307 -4.00 12.49 -14.94
C ALA A 307 -4.35 13.75 -14.10
N SER A 308 -5.65 13.97 -13.85
CA SER A 308 -6.14 15.08 -13.03
C SER A 308 -7.20 14.62 -12.03
N MET A 309 -6.77 14.45 -10.78
CA MET A 309 -7.67 14.12 -9.68
C MET A 309 -8.75 15.20 -9.46
N SER A 310 -8.44 16.46 -9.75
CA SER A 310 -9.38 17.57 -9.63
C SER A 310 -10.59 17.42 -10.57
N TYR A 311 -10.34 17.06 -11.84
CA TYR A 311 -11.41 16.87 -12.82
C TYR A 311 -12.34 15.71 -12.41
N LEU A 312 -11.76 14.58 -12.00
CA LEU A 312 -12.50 13.41 -11.55
C LEU A 312 -13.34 13.71 -10.29
N ASN A 313 -12.77 14.41 -9.32
CA ASN A 313 -13.48 14.83 -8.11
C ASN A 313 -14.65 15.77 -8.42
N LYS A 314 -14.51 16.69 -9.39
CA LYS A 314 -15.62 17.56 -9.84
C LYS A 314 -16.76 16.76 -10.44
N LEU A 315 -16.47 15.75 -11.28
CA LEU A 315 -17.49 14.86 -11.84
C LEU A 315 -18.25 14.10 -10.74
N ILE A 316 -17.51 13.50 -9.81
CA ILE A 316 -18.09 12.76 -8.67
C ILE A 316 -18.95 13.68 -7.80
N ALA A 317 -18.48 14.89 -7.50
CA ALA A 317 -19.22 15.87 -6.71
C ALA A 317 -20.55 16.24 -7.40
N ARG A 318 -20.51 16.55 -8.70
CA ARG A 318 -21.70 16.89 -9.49
C ARG A 318 -22.72 15.75 -9.50
N ALA A 319 -22.28 14.50 -9.65
CA ALA A 319 -23.19 13.35 -9.58
C ALA A 319 -23.81 13.16 -8.20
N ARG A 320 -23.04 13.39 -7.12
CA ARG A 320 -23.57 13.33 -5.75
C ARG A 320 -24.59 14.42 -5.48
N GLU A 321 -24.33 15.65 -5.94
CA GLU A 321 -25.28 16.76 -5.83
C GLU A 321 -26.58 16.46 -6.58
N GLN A 322 -26.49 15.98 -7.82
CA GLN A 322 -27.67 15.67 -8.61
C GLN A 322 -28.49 14.51 -8.04
N MET A 323 -27.81 13.47 -7.53
CA MET A 323 -28.44 12.37 -6.81
C MET A 323 -29.21 12.86 -5.57
N ARG A 324 -28.59 13.74 -4.76
CA ARG A 324 -29.23 14.34 -3.58
C ARG A 324 -30.45 15.17 -3.98
N ALA A 325 -30.30 16.06 -4.96
CA ALA A 325 -31.38 16.91 -5.44
C ALA A 325 -32.58 16.10 -5.96
N GLU A 326 -32.35 15.02 -6.73
CA GLU A 326 -33.44 14.15 -7.19
C GLU A 326 -34.09 13.37 -6.05
N SER A 327 -33.30 12.88 -5.09
CA SER A 327 -33.84 12.18 -3.92
C SER A 327 -34.68 13.09 -3.02
N ASP A 328 -34.24 14.33 -2.81
CA ASP A 328 -34.97 15.33 -2.03
C ASP A 328 -36.25 15.77 -2.76
N ALA A 329 -36.19 15.94 -4.08
CA ALA A 329 -37.37 16.25 -4.89
C ALA A 329 -38.40 15.11 -4.84
N LYS A 330 -37.95 13.84 -4.90
CA LYS A 330 -38.82 12.67 -4.77
C LYS A 330 -39.43 12.61 -3.36
N ARG A 331 -38.64 12.86 -2.31
CA ARG A 331 -39.14 12.91 -0.93
C ARG A 331 -40.20 14.00 -0.76
N ARG A 332 -39.93 15.22 -1.24
CA ARG A 332 -40.90 16.33 -1.20
C ARG A 332 -42.20 16.00 -1.94
N ARG A 333 -42.11 15.40 -3.13
CA ARG A 333 -43.31 14.95 -3.88
C ARG A 333 -44.09 13.88 -3.12
N ALA A 334 -43.39 12.92 -2.49
CA ALA A 334 -44.04 11.89 -1.69
C ALA A 334 -44.71 12.49 -0.45
N GLU A 335 -44.03 13.39 0.27
CA GLU A 335 -44.57 14.13 1.42
C GLU A 335 -45.79 14.96 1.03
N GLU A 336 -45.74 15.67 -0.11
CA GLU A 336 -46.88 16.44 -0.62
C GLU A 336 -48.05 15.53 -1.01
N SER A 337 -47.78 14.41 -1.69
CA SER A 337 -48.84 13.43 -2.02
C SER A 337 -49.46 12.80 -0.77
N ALA A 338 -48.65 12.49 0.26
CA ALA A 338 -49.12 11.97 1.53
C ALA A 338 -49.91 13.03 2.31
N ARG A 339 -49.49 14.29 2.25
CA ARG A 339 -50.23 15.41 2.84
C ARG A 339 -51.59 15.58 2.18
N ARG A 340 -51.65 15.59 0.85
CA ARG A 340 -52.92 15.65 0.10
C ARG A 340 -53.82 14.47 0.44
N ALA A 341 -53.28 13.26 0.51
CA ALA A 341 -54.05 12.08 0.92
C ALA A 341 -54.62 12.19 2.35
N ARG A 342 -53.85 12.73 3.31
CA ARG A 342 -54.32 12.99 4.68
C ARG A 342 -55.38 14.07 4.72
N GLU A 343 -55.20 15.16 3.98
CA GLU A 343 -56.19 16.24 3.89
C GLU A 343 -57.51 15.72 3.27
N GLU A 344 -57.44 14.85 2.25
CA GLU A 344 -58.61 14.17 1.69
C GLU A 344 -59.28 13.19 2.68
N GLU A 345 -58.49 12.42 3.44
CA GLU A 345 -59.00 11.49 4.44
C GLU A 345 -59.68 12.24 5.60
N GLU A 346 -59.07 13.32 6.09
CA GLU A 346 -59.67 14.21 7.09
C GLU A 346 -60.95 14.86 6.57
N ALA A 347 -60.98 15.31 5.31
CA ALA A 347 -62.19 15.87 4.69
C ALA A 347 -63.32 14.84 4.64
N ARG A 348 -63.03 13.61 4.21
CA ARG A 348 -64.00 12.49 4.21
C ARG A 348 -64.50 12.18 5.62
N ALA A 349 -63.60 12.13 6.61
CA ALA A 349 -63.98 11.89 8.01
C ALA A 349 -64.89 13.00 8.56
N ARG A 350 -64.60 14.28 8.24
CA ARG A 350 -65.47 15.42 8.60
C ARG A 350 -66.83 15.35 7.91
N GLU A 351 -66.85 14.97 6.64
CA GLU A 351 -68.10 14.77 5.88
C GLU A 351 -68.95 13.64 6.48
N GLU A 352 -68.34 12.51 6.83
CA GLU A 352 -69.04 11.40 7.51
C GLU A 352 -69.51 11.78 8.91
N GLU A 353 -68.72 12.51 9.69
CA GLU A 353 -69.12 13.01 11.01
C GLU A 353 -70.29 13.99 10.90
N ALA A 354 -70.24 14.91 9.92
CA ALA A 354 -71.35 15.82 9.62
C ALA A 354 -72.61 15.06 9.20
N ARG A 355 -72.48 14.02 8.37
CA ARG A 355 -73.60 13.14 7.98
C ARG A 355 -74.19 12.42 9.20
N ARG A 356 -73.35 11.88 10.10
CA ARG A 356 -73.81 11.23 11.34
C ARG A 356 -74.52 12.22 12.27
N LYS A 357 -74.01 13.44 12.41
CA LYS A 357 -74.66 14.50 13.20
C LYS A 357 -76.02 14.89 12.60
N ALA A 358 -76.08 15.08 11.28
CA ALA A 358 -77.33 15.38 10.57
C ALA A 358 -78.35 14.23 10.71
N GLU A 359 -77.93 12.98 10.61
CA GLU A 359 -78.78 11.80 10.80
C GLU A 359 -79.31 11.67 12.24
N ALA A 360 -78.45 11.94 13.24
CA ALA A 360 -78.85 11.97 14.64
C ALA A 360 -79.85 13.09 14.95
N GLU A 361 -79.66 14.28 14.35
CA GLU A 361 -80.58 15.41 14.48
C GLU A 361 -81.92 15.15 13.77
N ALA A 362 -81.88 14.54 12.59
CA ALA A 362 -83.06 14.09 11.85
C ALA A 362 -83.90 13.08 12.67
N LYS A 363 -83.25 12.08 13.29
CA LYS A 363 -83.91 11.14 14.21
C LYS A 363 -84.52 11.81 15.44
N ARG A 364 -83.86 12.84 15.99
CA ARG A 364 -84.36 13.57 17.17
C ARG A 364 -85.59 14.44 16.85
N LYS A 365 -85.70 14.94 15.62
CA LYS A 365 -86.78 15.84 15.17
C LYS A 365 -87.88 15.15 14.34
N GLY A 366 -87.76 13.85 14.05
CA GLY A 366 -88.77 13.10 13.29
C GLY A 366 -88.86 13.51 11.81
N MET A 367 -87.73 13.90 11.20
CA MET A 367 -87.63 14.36 9.79
C MET A 367 -86.65 13.48 9.01
N THR A 368 -86.64 13.57 7.67
CA THR A 368 -85.69 12.82 6.82
C THR A 368 -84.35 13.55 6.66
N VAL A 369 -83.26 12.81 6.42
CA VAL A 369 -81.87 13.34 6.36
C VAL A 369 -81.69 14.44 5.30
N GLU A 370 -82.49 14.42 4.23
CA GLU A 370 -82.48 15.45 3.18
C GLU A 370 -83.05 16.81 3.62
N GLU A 371 -83.94 16.84 4.62
CA GLU A 371 -84.54 18.10 5.10
C GLU A 371 -83.63 18.86 6.08
N VAL A 372 -82.75 18.15 6.79
CA VAL A 372 -81.78 18.75 7.73
C VAL A 372 -80.54 19.30 7.00
N VAL A 373 -80.21 18.76 5.82
CA VAL A 373 -79.09 19.21 4.97
C VAL A 373 -79.51 20.32 3.99
N LYS A 374 -80.59 21.08 4.29
CA LYS A 374 -80.84 22.34 3.59
C LYS A 374 -79.75 23.34 3.97
N LYS A 375 -78.71 23.43 3.12
CA LYS A 375 -77.66 24.45 3.18
C LYS A 375 -78.28 25.83 3.41
N PRO A 376 -77.68 26.70 4.24
CA PRO A 376 -78.07 28.10 4.27
C PRO A 376 -77.88 28.67 2.87
N GLN A 377 -78.86 29.44 2.38
CA GLN A 377 -78.76 30.19 1.13
C GLN A 377 -77.59 31.16 1.22
N GLY A 378 -76.39 30.69 0.83
CA GLY A 378 -75.32 31.54 0.36
C GLY A 378 -75.76 32.15 -0.97
N VAL A 379 -75.41 33.43 -1.16
CA VAL A 379 -75.57 34.22 -2.40
C VAL A 379 -75.54 33.31 -3.64
N SER A 380 -76.63 33.29 -4.41
CA SER A 380 -76.75 32.52 -5.68
C SER A 380 -75.50 32.72 -6.54
N GLU A 381 -75.00 31.68 -7.22
CA GLU A 381 -73.86 31.84 -8.15
C GLU A 381 -74.11 32.96 -9.18
N GLU A 382 -75.36 33.17 -9.55
CA GLU A 382 -75.82 34.25 -10.40
C GLU A 382 -75.59 35.63 -9.76
N ASN A 383 -75.89 35.78 -8.47
CA ASN A 383 -75.63 37.01 -7.71
C ASN A 383 -74.12 37.24 -7.49
N ARG A 384 -73.32 36.17 -7.38
CA ARG A 384 -71.85 36.28 -7.27
C ARG A 384 -71.21 36.74 -8.58
N LEU A 385 -71.67 36.22 -9.71
CA LEU A 385 -71.23 36.64 -11.04
C LEU A 385 -71.66 38.09 -11.33
N ALA A 386 -72.92 38.44 -11.01
CA ALA A 386 -73.40 39.81 -11.13
C ALA A 386 -72.61 40.77 -10.23
N ALA A 387 -72.31 40.40 -8.99
CA ALA A 387 -71.48 41.20 -8.09
C ALA A 387 -70.06 41.43 -8.64
N GLN A 388 -69.45 40.42 -9.28
CA GLN A 388 -68.13 40.57 -9.93
C GLN A 388 -68.19 41.50 -11.14
N GLN A 389 -69.26 41.46 -11.93
CA GLN A 389 -69.44 42.36 -13.08
C GLN A 389 -69.56 43.82 -12.62
N HIS A 390 -70.44 44.09 -11.65
CA HIS A 390 -70.59 45.43 -11.06
C HIS A 390 -69.30 45.90 -10.36
N TYR A 391 -68.52 45.01 -9.76
CA TYR A 391 -67.20 45.37 -9.21
C TYR A 391 -66.21 45.82 -10.29
N LEU A 392 -66.13 45.10 -11.41
CA LEU A 392 -65.26 45.44 -12.53
C LEU A 392 -65.70 46.73 -13.24
N GLU A 393 -67.01 46.96 -13.36
CA GLU A 393 -67.54 48.22 -13.92
C GLU A 393 -67.27 49.41 -13.01
N GLY A 394 -67.46 49.28 -11.69
CA GLY A 394 -67.07 50.30 -10.73
C GLY A 394 -65.56 50.60 -10.77
N LEU A 395 -64.71 49.60 -11.02
CA LEU A 395 -63.27 49.81 -11.18
C LEU A 395 -62.92 50.65 -12.43
N LYS A 396 -63.65 50.45 -13.54
CA LYS A 396 -63.49 51.28 -14.76
C LYS A 396 -63.88 52.74 -14.49
N TYR A 397 -65.00 52.98 -13.82
CA TYR A 397 -65.41 54.34 -13.46
C TYR A 397 -64.45 55.00 -12.47
N PHE A 398 -63.91 54.24 -11.53
CA PHE A 398 -62.90 54.71 -10.58
C PHE A 398 -61.59 55.13 -11.28
N GLN A 399 -61.12 54.34 -12.25
CA GLN A 399 -59.94 54.69 -13.06
C GLN A 399 -60.16 55.95 -13.92
N ASN A 400 -61.38 56.18 -14.37
CA ASN A 400 -61.77 57.37 -15.14
C ASN A 400 -62.13 58.57 -14.24
N SER A 401 -61.78 58.53 -12.95
CA SER A 401 -62.04 59.57 -11.94
C SER A 401 -63.53 59.93 -11.75
N ASN A 402 -64.44 59.08 -12.20
CA ASN A 402 -65.88 59.26 -11.98
C ASN A 402 -66.30 58.53 -10.70
N TYR A 403 -65.99 59.13 -9.56
CA TYR A 403 -66.12 58.52 -8.24
C TYR A 403 -67.58 58.31 -7.80
N GLU A 404 -68.52 59.14 -8.26
CA GLU A 404 -69.94 58.97 -7.95
C GLU A 404 -70.50 57.71 -8.60
N LYS A 405 -70.28 57.52 -9.91
CA LYS A 405 -70.72 56.29 -10.60
C LYS A 405 -70.00 55.04 -10.11
N ALA A 406 -68.72 55.15 -9.77
CA ALA A 406 -67.97 54.05 -9.18
C ALA A 406 -68.52 53.61 -7.81
N ARG A 407 -69.03 54.56 -7.01
CA ARG A 407 -69.69 54.28 -5.73
C ARG A 407 -70.99 53.54 -5.93
N ASP A 408 -71.80 53.95 -6.91
CA ASP A 408 -73.10 53.31 -7.18
C ASP A 408 -72.91 51.85 -7.60
N GLU A 409 -72.01 51.58 -8.55
CA GLU A 409 -71.72 50.23 -9.03
C GLU A 409 -71.15 49.32 -7.91
N TRP A 410 -70.24 49.83 -7.08
CA TRP A 410 -69.71 49.07 -5.95
C TRP A 410 -70.71 48.88 -4.81
N THR A 411 -71.71 49.75 -4.68
CA THR A 411 -72.81 49.58 -3.73
C THR A 411 -73.73 48.45 -4.19
N ILE A 412 -74.04 48.38 -5.49
CA ILE A 412 -74.81 47.27 -6.09
C ILE A 412 -74.03 45.95 -5.92
N ALA A 413 -72.73 45.94 -6.23
CA ALA A 413 -71.89 44.77 -6.04
C ALA A 413 -71.88 44.25 -4.59
N ARG A 414 -71.90 45.17 -3.61
CA ARG A 414 -71.96 44.82 -2.17
C ARG A 414 -73.35 44.36 -1.71
N GLN A 415 -74.42 44.85 -2.31
CA GLN A 415 -75.78 44.36 -2.04
C GLN A 415 -75.97 42.94 -2.56
N LEU A 416 -75.39 42.64 -3.73
CA LEU A 416 -75.43 41.32 -4.36
C LEU A 416 -74.53 40.31 -3.64
N ASP A 417 -73.32 40.72 -3.22
CA ASP A 417 -72.42 39.91 -2.41
C ASP A 417 -71.87 40.69 -1.20
N PRO A 418 -72.55 40.62 -0.05
CA PRO A 418 -72.11 41.27 1.19
C PRO A 418 -70.80 40.73 1.77
N SER A 419 -70.34 39.56 1.29
CA SER A 419 -69.14 38.89 1.77
C SER A 419 -67.87 39.26 1.01
N ASN A 420 -68.00 40.00 -0.10
CA ASN A 420 -66.87 40.43 -0.90
C ASN A 420 -66.08 41.54 -0.20
N ALA A 421 -64.85 41.23 0.23
CA ALA A 421 -63.99 42.18 0.93
C ALA A 421 -63.48 43.32 0.01
N ASP A 422 -63.35 43.07 -1.29
CA ASP A 422 -62.77 44.03 -2.25
C ASP A 422 -63.73 45.19 -2.57
N THR A 423 -65.04 44.92 -2.65
CA THR A 423 -66.08 45.96 -2.84
C THR A 423 -66.17 46.86 -1.60
N ALA A 424 -66.06 46.29 -0.40
CA ALA A 424 -66.08 47.03 0.86
C ALA A 424 -64.85 47.96 1.00
N ALA A 425 -63.66 47.48 0.62
CA ALA A 425 -62.44 48.29 0.61
C ALA A 425 -62.51 49.42 -0.44
N GLY A 426 -63.05 49.13 -1.62
CA GLY A 426 -63.27 50.10 -2.69
C GLY A 426 -64.18 51.25 -2.28
N LEU A 427 -65.35 50.95 -1.71
CA LEU A 427 -66.30 51.96 -1.23
C LEU A 427 -65.69 52.87 -0.16
N LYS A 428 -64.95 52.30 0.80
CA LYS A 428 -64.25 53.07 1.84
C LYS A 428 -63.22 54.04 1.25
N ARG A 429 -62.55 53.64 0.16
CA ARG A 429 -61.57 54.48 -0.53
C ARG A 429 -62.23 55.63 -1.29
N ILE A 430 -63.38 55.40 -1.92
CA ILE A 430 -64.16 56.46 -2.57
C ILE A 430 -64.70 57.46 -1.53
N GLU A 431 -65.21 56.97 -0.40
CA GLU A 431 -65.69 57.83 0.70
C GLU A 431 -64.59 58.75 1.23
N GLN A 432 -63.35 58.26 1.34
CA GLN A 432 -62.20 59.08 1.74
C GLN A 432 -61.81 60.13 0.69
N ILE A 433 -61.89 59.80 -0.59
CA ILE A 433 -61.57 60.73 -1.68
C ILE A 433 -62.64 61.84 -1.78
N LEU A 434 -63.92 61.50 -1.60
CA LEU A 434 -65.02 62.48 -1.63
C LEU A 434 -65.09 63.32 -0.36
N ALA A 435 -64.72 62.78 0.81
CA ALA A 435 -64.65 63.52 2.07
C ALA A 435 -63.41 64.42 2.20
N GLY A 436 -62.32 64.13 1.47
CA GLY A 436 -61.09 64.93 1.44
C GLY A 436 -61.08 66.05 0.39
N GLY A 437 -62.22 66.32 -0.27
CA GLY A 437 -62.40 67.33 -1.31
C GLY A 437 -63.14 68.60 -0.87
N GLN A 438 -63.23 68.87 0.44
CA GLN A 438 -63.67 70.15 1.01
C GLN A 438 -62.52 70.89 1.70
#